data_AF-A0A8T0XRV5-F1
#
_entry.id   AF-A0A8T0XRV5-F1
#
_cell.length_a   1.000
_cell.length_b   1.000
_cell.length_c   1.000
_cell.angle_alpha   90.00
_cell.angle_beta   90.00
_cell.angle_gamma   90.00
#
_symmetry.space_group_name_H-M   'P 1'
#
loop_
_entity.id
_entity.type
_entity.pdbx_description
1 polymer ?
#
loop_
_entity_poly.entity_id
_entity_poly.type
_entity_poly.pdbx_seq_one_letter_code
_entity_poly.pdbx_strand_id
1 'polypeptide(L)'
;MALAKAKEIVASTPVVVISKTYCPFCTRVKQLLAQLGANYKAVELDVESDGSDLQSALAEWTGQRTVPNVFVKGERIGGCDATMAMHNGGKLVPLLTEAGAISAPPPRHCNSVSVDSILLVWWLHAIVVLLLWLL
;
A
#
# COMPACT_ATOMS: atom_id res chain seq x y z
N MET A 1 -17.09 22.22 2.35
CA MET A 1 -17.30 21.14 3.34
C MET A 1 -15.98 20.41 3.57
N ALA A 2 -15.59 20.14 4.82
CA ALA A 2 -14.32 19.49 5.14
C ALA A 2 -14.16 18.09 4.49
N LEU A 3 -15.26 17.35 4.33
CA LEU A 3 -15.26 16.06 3.62
C LEU A 3 -14.86 16.17 2.14
N ALA A 4 -15.31 17.23 1.45
CA ALA A 4 -14.94 17.44 0.05
C ALA A 4 -13.44 17.71 -0.07
N LYS A 5 -12.90 18.57 0.81
CA LYS A 5 -11.45 18.83 0.91
C LYS A 5 -10.67 17.54 1.19
N ALA A 6 -11.12 16.71 2.14
CA ALA A 6 -10.46 15.44 2.45
C ALA A 6 -10.41 14.49 1.23
N LYS A 7 -11.53 14.35 0.50
CA LYS A 7 -11.60 13.53 -0.71
C LYS A 7 -10.72 14.08 -1.84
N GLU A 8 -10.69 15.40 -2.01
CA GLU A 8 -9.84 16.07 -3.00
C GLU A 8 -8.36 15.86 -2.69
N ILE A 9 -7.94 16.01 -1.43
CA ILE A 9 -6.57 15.71 -1.01
C ILE A 9 -6.23 14.25 -1.32
N VAL A 10 -7.10 13.31 -0.95
CA VAL A 10 -6.92 11.88 -1.20
C VAL A 10 -6.84 11.55 -2.70
N ALA A 11 -7.56 12.29 -3.55
CA ALA A 11 -7.51 12.14 -5.01
C ALA A 11 -6.32 12.85 -5.67
N SER A 12 -5.68 13.81 -4.98
CA SER A 12 -4.65 14.69 -5.58
C SER A 12 -3.33 13.98 -5.88
N THR A 13 -3.03 12.88 -5.19
CA THR A 13 -1.77 12.13 -5.37
C THR A 13 -2.00 10.63 -5.20
N PRO A 14 -1.18 9.77 -5.83
CA PRO A 14 -1.32 8.32 -5.73
C PRO A 14 -1.34 7.77 -4.30
N VAL A 15 -0.57 8.38 -3.39
CA VAL A 15 -0.46 7.96 -1.99
C VAL A 15 -0.61 9.19 -1.10
N VAL A 16 -1.51 9.10 -0.11
CA VAL A 16 -1.74 10.14 0.88
C VAL A 16 -1.62 9.55 2.28
N VAL A 17 -0.87 10.23 3.14
CA VAL A 17 -0.70 9.88 4.55
C VAL A 17 -1.27 11.00 5.39
N ILE A 18 -2.43 10.76 5.99
CA ILE A 18 -2.96 11.64 7.03
C ILE A 18 -2.16 11.40 8.31
N SER A 19 -1.55 12.46 8.81
CA SER A 19 -0.52 12.42 9.85
C SER A 19 -0.73 13.52 10.89
N LYS A 20 0.03 13.41 11.99
CA LYS A 20 0.35 14.55 12.86
C LYS A 20 1.84 14.59 13.12
N THR A 21 2.42 15.79 13.24
CA THR A 21 3.88 15.98 13.33
C THR A 21 4.51 15.24 14.51
N TYR A 22 3.81 15.17 15.64
CA TYR A 22 4.27 14.56 16.88
C TYR A 22 4.02 13.04 16.97
N CYS A 23 3.40 12.42 15.96
CA CYS A 23 2.98 11.03 16.05
C CYS A 23 4.10 10.05 15.60
N PRO A 24 4.61 9.17 16.50
CA PRO A 24 5.69 8.25 16.15
C PRO A 24 5.26 7.19 15.11
N PHE A 25 4.00 6.76 15.14
CA PHE A 25 3.45 5.83 14.14
C PHE A 25 3.40 6.45 12.74
N CYS A 26 3.13 7.75 12.65
CA CYS A 26 3.16 8.46 11.37
C CYS A 26 4.59 8.52 10.82
N THR A 27 5.57 8.83 11.68
CA THR A 27 6.99 8.81 11.30
C THR A 27 7.41 7.44 10.75
N ARG A 28 6.99 6.35 11.39
CA ARG A 28 7.29 4.98 10.92
C ARG A 28 6.73 4.70 9.53
N VAL A 29 5.48 5.09 9.25
CA VAL A 29 4.86 4.92 7.92
C VAL A 29 5.60 5.75 6.87
N LYS A 30 5.92 7.02 7.18
CA LYS A 30 6.66 7.90 6.26
C LYS A 30 8.06 7.37 5.94
N GLN A 31 8.76 6.85 6.96
CA GLN A 31 10.06 6.21 6.78
C GLN A 31 9.96 4.98 5.88
N LEU A 32 8.95 4.11 6.09
CA LEU A 32 8.72 2.96 5.24
C LEU A 32 8.48 3.37 3.78
N LEU A 33 7.58 4.33 3.53
CA LEU A 33 7.29 4.81 2.18
C LEU A 33 8.53 5.45 1.52
N ALA A 34 9.33 6.20 2.28
CA ALA A 34 10.58 6.76 1.81
C ALA A 34 11.63 5.68 1.48
N GLN A 35 11.76 4.65 2.31
CA GLN A 35 12.63 3.49 2.05
C GLN A 35 12.24 2.73 0.78
N LEU A 36 10.95 2.67 0.48
CA LEU A 36 10.42 2.07 -0.74
C LEU A 36 10.55 2.99 -1.97
N GLY A 37 11.01 4.23 -1.80
CA GLY A 37 11.08 5.22 -2.88
C GLY A 37 9.70 5.65 -3.40
N ALA A 38 8.66 5.53 -2.57
CA ALA A 38 7.31 5.91 -2.95
C ALA A 38 7.12 7.43 -2.85
N ASN A 39 6.53 8.03 -3.88
CA ASN A 39 6.04 9.39 -3.84
C ASN A 39 4.72 9.44 -3.08
N TYR A 40 4.66 10.22 -1.99
CA TYR A 40 3.48 10.36 -1.16
C TYR A 40 3.30 11.81 -0.69
N LYS A 41 2.05 12.18 -0.42
CA LYS A 41 1.70 13.44 0.23
C LYS A 41 1.35 13.20 1.69
N ALA A 42 2.09 13.82 2.61
CA ALA A 42 1.73 13.86 4.02
C ALA A 42 0.85 15.09 4.30
N VAL A 43 -0.24 14.88 5.03
CA VAL A 43 -1.12 15.96 5.52
C VAL A 43 -1.04 15.98 7.04
N GLU A 44 -0.42 17.02 7.60
CA GLU A 44 -0.27 17.18 9.05
C GLU A 44 -1.49 17.91 9.63
N LEU A 45 -2.42 17.15 10.19
CA LEU A 45 -3.68 17.69 10.72
C LEU A 45 -3.49 18.66 11.90
N ASP A 46 -2.34 18.63 12.57
CA ASP A 46 -2.02 19.56 13.66
C ASP A 46 -1.52 20.92 13.17
N VAL A 47 -1.10 21.03 11.91
CA VAL A 47 -0.59 22.26 11.29
C VAL A 47 -1.66 22.92 10.40
N GLU A 48 -2.57 22.13 9.83
CA GLU A 48 -3.70 22.63 9.04
C GLU A 48 -4.67 23.45 9.90
N SER A 49 -5.05 24.64 9.43
CA SER A 49 -5.98 25.53 10.14
C SER A 49 -7.37 24.91 10.37
N ASP A 50 -7.81 24.05 9.45
CA ASP A 50 -9.07 23.29 9.51
C ASP A 50 -8.83 21.81 9.85
N GLY A 51 -7.69 21.47 10.46
CA GLY A 51 -7.28 20.10 10.74
C GLY A 51 -8.25 19.31 11.62
N SER A 52 -8.93 19.97 12.57
CA SER A 52 -9.97 19.34 13.42
C SER A 52 -11.21 18.94 12.62
N ASP A 53 -11.62 19.79 11.67
CA ASP A 53 -12.78 19.54 10.81
C ASP A 53 -12.44 18.45 9.79
N LEU A 54 -11.24 18.50 9.22
CA LEU A 54 -10.70 17.42 8.38
C LEU A 54 -10.64 16.09 9.13
N GLN A 55 -10.16 16.08 10.39
CA GLN A 55 -10.09 14.87 11.20
C GLN A 55 -11.49 14.28 11.46
N SER A 56 -12.48 15.14 11.71
CA SER A 56 -13.85 14.71 11.95
C SER A 56 -14.52 14.21 10.68
N ALA A 57 -14.31 14.87 9.54
CA ALA A 57 -14.80 14.41 8.24
C ALA A 57 -14.14 13.08 7.80
N LEU A 58 -12.85 12.90 8.05
CA LEU A 58 -12.16 11.64 7.82
C LEU A 58 -12.71 10.52 8.72
N ALA A 59 -13.04 10.83 9.98
CA ALA A 59 -13.66 9.86 10.87
C ALA A 59 -15.05 9.44 10.39
N GLU A 60 -15.87 10.37 9.92
CA GLU A 60 -17.19 10.09 9.33
C GLU A 60 -17.07 9.24 8.07
N TRP A 61 -16.14 9.58 7.17
CA TRP A 61 -15.97 8.87 5.90
C TRP A 61 -15.36 7.49 6.06
N THR A 62 -14.37 7.35 6.93
CA THR A 62 -13.53 6.14 7.01
C THR A 62 -13.79 5.27 8.23
N GLY A 63 -14.57 5.77 9.20
CA GLY A 63 -14.75 5.14 10.51
C GLY A 63 -13.53 5.26 11.43
N GLN A 64 -12.44 5.89 10.99
CA GLN A 64 -11.19 5.98 11.74
C GLN A 64 -10.79 7.44 11.99
N ARG A 65 -10.80 7.84 13.27
CA ARG A 65 -10.35 9.17 13.71
C ARG A 65 -8.84 9.24 13.97
N THR A 66 -8.19 8.11 14.18
CA THR A 66 -6.77 8.03 14.57
C THR A 66 -5.83 8.22 13.39
N VAL A 67 -4.66 8.77 13.66
CA VAL A 67 -3.53 8.83 12.72
C VAL A 67 -2.50 7.75 13.06
N PRO A 68 -1.72 7.24 12.09
CA PRO A 68 -1.81 7.55 10.66
C PRO A 68 -3.05 6.93 10.00
N ASN A 69 -3.53 7.58 8.94
CA ASN A 69 -4.53 7.01 8.01
C ASN A 69 -3.97 7.11 6.58
N VAL A 70 -3.71 5.97 5.96
CA VAL A 70 -3.01 5.87 4.68
C VAL A 70 -4.00 5.51 3.58
N PHE A 71 -3.89 6.23 2.47
CA PHE A 71 -4.68 6.05 1.27
C PHE A 71 -3.77 5.78 0.07
N VAL A 72 -4.19 4.88 -0.80
CA VAL A 72 -3.52 4.62 -2.08
C VAL A 72 -4.57 4.53 -3.18
N LYS A 73 -4.38 5.25 -4.29
CA LYS A 73 -5.36 5.37 -5.39
C LYS A 73 -6.77 5.76 -4.91
N GLY A 74 -6.85 6.56 -3.85
CA GLY A 74 -8.12 6.97 -3.25
C GLY A 74 -8.76 5.95 -2.31
N GLU A 75 -8.21 4.73 -2.20
CA GLU A 75 -8.69 3.70 -1.29
C GLU A 75 -7.93 3.73 0.03
N ARG A 76 -8.64 3.54 1.13
CA ARG A 76 -8.03 3.48 2.46
C ARG A 76 -7.40 2.11 2.69
N ILE A 77 -6.10 2.08 2.96
CA ILE A 77 -5.38 0.86 3.34
C ILE A 77 -5.35 0.69 4.88
N GLY A 78 -5.45 1.79 5.64
CA GLY A 78 -5.60 1.78 7.10
C GLY A 78 -4.48 2.53 7.84
N GLY A 79 -4.18 2.10 9.07
CA GLY A 79 -3.18 2.72 9.91
C GLY A 79 -1.77 2.12 9.79
N CYS A 80 -0.92 2.38 10.80
CA CYS A 80 0.45 1.91 10.82
C CYS A 80 0.52 0.38 10.77
N ASP A 81 -0.20 -0.32 11.64
CA ASP A 81 -0.15 -1.78 11.72
C ASP A 81 -0.62 -2.45 10.44
N ALA A 82 -1.72 -1.96 9.84
CA ALA A 82 -2.22 -2.43 8.56
C ALA A 82 -1.20 -2.23 7.42
N THR A 83 -0.56 -1.06 7.39
CA THR A 83 0.46 -0.73 6.38
C THR A 83 1.70 -1.61 6.53
N MET A 84 2.18 -1.80 7.77
CA MET A 84 3.33 -2.66 8.07
C MET A 84 3.01 -4.13 7.76
N ALA A 85 1.81 -4.61 8.10
CA ALA A 85 1.37 -5.97 7.79
C ALA A 85 1.29 -6.22 6.28
N MET A 86 0.79 -5.25 5.50
CA MET A 86 0.79 -5.34 4.03
C MET A 86 2.20 -5.35 3.44
N HIS A 87 3.12 -4.60 4.02
CA HIS A 87 4.52 -4.64 3.61
C HIS A 87 5.15 -6.01 3.89
N ASN A 88 5.01 -6.51 5.12
CA ASN A 88 5.53 -7.82 5.51
C ASN A 88 4.91 -8.97 4.70
N GLY A 89 3.64 -8.83 4.31
CA GLY A 89 2.95 -9.78 3.43
C GLY A 89 3.26 -9.62 1.95
N GLY A 90 4.18 -8.71 1.55
CA GLY A 90 4.60 -8.51 0.17
C GLY A 90 3.56 -7.82 -0.75
N LYS A 91 2.45 -7.32 -0.20
CA LYS A 91 1.35 -6.71 -0.97
C LYS A 91 1.50 -5.21 -1.20
N LEU A 92 2.24 -4.53 -0.31
CA LEU A 92 2.35 -3.07 -0.36
C LEU A 92 3.11 -2.57 -1.61
N VAL A 93 4.20 -3.22 -1.98
CA VAL A 93 5.04 -2.79 -3.13
C VAL A 93 4.30 -2.92 -4.46
N PRO A 94 3.64 -4.05 -4.78
CA PRO A 94 2.78 -4.15 -5.97
C PRO A 94 1.73 -3.05 -6.02
N LEU A 95 1.03 -2.82 -4.90
CA LEU A 95 -0.04 -1.83 -4.81
C LEU A 95 0.49 -0.40 -5.07
N LEU A 96 1.64 -0.03 -4.50
CA LEU A 96 2.30 1.25 -4.74
C LEU A 96 2.82 1.39 -6.18
N THR A 97 3.23 0.29 -6.80
CA THR A 97 3.71 0.25 -8.19
C THR A 97 2.56 0.45 -9.16
N GLU A 98 1.45 -0.28 -8.96
CA GLU A 98 0.20 -0.09 -9.71
C GLU A 98 -0.36 1.32 -9.54
N ALA A 99 -0.18 1.93 -8.36
CA ALA A 99 -0.51 3.33 -8.10
C ALA A 99 0.36 4.33 -8.86
N GLY A 100 1.47 3.90 -9.46
CA GLY A 100 2.47 4.80 -10.05
C GLY A 100 3.22 5.63 -8.99
N ALA A 101 3.19 5.21 -7.73
CA ALA A 101 3.86 5.90 -6.64
C ALA A 101 5.36 5.59 -6.60
N ILE A 102 5.78 4.43 -7.10
CA ILE A 102 7.19 4.01 -7.15
C ILE A 102 7.61 3.93 -8.63
N SER A 103 8.68 4.62 -8.99
CA SER A 103 9.19 4.68 -10.38
C SER A 103 10.28 3.63 -10.70
N ALA A 104 10.87 3.03 -9.67
CA ALA A 104 11.83 1.95 -9.80
C ALA A 104 11.48 0.87 -8.78
N PRO A 105 11.24 -0.40 -9.18
CA PRO A 105 10.91 -1.44 -8.22
C PRO A 105 12.05 -1.52 -7.17
N PRO A 106 11.73 -1.52 -5.86
CA PRO A 106 12.76 -1.71 -4.84
C PRO A 106 13.50 -3.02 -5.10
N PRO A 107 14.78 -3.15 -4.66
CA PRO A 107 15.53 -4.39 -4.84
C PRO A 107 14.70 -5.55 -4.28
N ARG A 108 14.33 -6.48 -5.16
CA ARG A 108 13.48 -7.63 -4.80
C ARG A 108 14.19 -8.45 -3.73
N HIS A 109 13.71 -8.38 -2.49
CA HIS A 109 13.91 -9.51 -1.59
C HIS A 109 12.92 -10.59 -2.03
N CYS A 110 13.43 -11.53 -2.80
CA CYS A 110 12.65 -12.60 -3.41
C CYS A 110 12.27 -13.64 -2.33
N ASN A 111 11.14 -13.43 -1.66
CA ASN A 111 10.39 -14.53 -1.04
C ASN A 111 9.08 -14.74 -1.81
N SER A 112 9.19 -14.92 -3.13
CA SER A 112 8.13 -15.60 -3.86
C SER A 112 8.32 -17.09 -3.63
N VAL A 113 7.50 -17.69 -2.77
CA VAL A 113 7.14 -19.10 -3.00
C VAL A 113 6.19 -19.06 -4.20
N SER A 114 6.78 -19.00 -5.39
CA SER A 114 6.05 -19.18 -6.64
C SER A 114 5.58 -20.64 -6.62
N VAL A 115 4.34 -20.86 -6.20
CA VAL A 115 3.61 -22.11 -6.42
C VAL A 115 3.20 -22.22 -7.89
N ASP A 116 4.17 -22.07 -8.80
CA ASP A 116 4.00 -22.23 -10.25
C ASP A 116 5.04 -23.21 -10.84
N SER A 117 5.89 -23.83 -10.01
CA SER A 117 6.83 -24.86 -10.47
C SER A 117 6.25 -26.28 -10.51
N ILE A 118 5.03 -26.50 -10.01
CA ILE A 118 4.42 -27.84 -10.06
C ILE A 118 3.83 -28.09 -11.44
N LEU A 119 3.15 -27.13 -12.07
CA LEU A 119 2.49 -27.36 -13.36
C LEU A 119 3.46 -27.74 -14.50
N LEU A 120 4.69 -27.21 -14.51
CA LEU A 120 5.73 -27.57 -15.48
C LEU A 120 6.26 -29.00 -15.30
N VAL A 121 6.37 -29.48 -14.06
CA VAL A 121 6.86 -30.84 -13.74
C VAL A 121 5.82 -31.90 -14.12
N TRP A 122 4.53 -31.58 -13.98
CA TRP A 122 3.45 -32.48 -14.43
C TRP A 122 3.28 -32.48 -15.95
N TRP A 123 3.59 -31.36 -16.63
CA TRP A 123 3.56 -31.30 -18.10
C TRP A 123 4.67 -32.13 -18.75
N LEU A 124 5.90 -32.08 -18.21
CA LEU A 124 7.00 -32.93 -18.71
C LEU A 124 6.74 -34.43 -18.44
N HIS A 125 6.22 -34.79 -17.27
CA HIS A 125 5.86 -36.19 -16.99
C HIS A 125 4.76 -36.71 -17.92
N ALA A 126 3.74 -35.90 -18.22
CA ALA A 126 2.70 -36.30 -19.17
C ALA A 126 3.25 -36.58 -20.57
N ILE A 127 4.23 -35.79 -21.04
CA ILE A 127 4.86 -35.97 -22.35
C ILE A 127 5.71 -37.25 -22.40
N VAL A 128 6.50 -37.53 -21.35
CA VAL A 128 7.35 -38.74 -21.29
C VAL A 128 6.50 -40.01 -21.23
N VAL A 129 5.40 -40.00 -20.47
CA VAL A 129 4.47 -41.14 -20.40
C VAL A 129 3.76 -41.38 -21.73
N LEU A 130 3.39 -40.32 -22.46
CA LEU A 130 2.76 -40.44 -23.79
C LEU A 130 3.72 -41.01 -24.85
N LEU A 131 5.01 -40.65 -24.78
CA LEU A 131 6.04 -41.16 -25.69
C LEU A 131 6.40 -42.63 -25.47
N LEU A 132 6.25 -43.14 -24.24
CA LEU A 132 6.51 -44.55 -23.90
C LEU A 132 5.37 -45.51 -24.29
N TRP A 133 4.18 -45.00 -24.64
CA TRP A 133 3.04 -45.82 -25.08
C TRP A 133 2.91 -45.96 -26.59
N LEU A 134 3.81 -45.32 -27.36
CA LEU A 134 3.85 -45.34 -28.83
C LEU A 134 5.05 -46.14 -29.39
N LEU A 135 5.78 -46.85 -28.52
CA LEU A 135 6.87 -47.79 -28.81
C LEU A 135 6.49 -49.17 -28.25
#